data_AF-A0AA41Q6B5-F1
#
_entry.id   AF-A0AA41Q6B5-F1
#
_cell.length_a   1.000
_cell.length_b   1.000
_cell.length_c   1.000
_cell.angle_alpha   90.00
_cell.angle_beta   90.00
_cell.angle_gamma   90.00
#
_symmetry.space_group_name_H-M   'P 1'
#
loop_
_entity.id
_entity.type
_entity.pdbx_description
1 polymer ?
#
loop_
_entity_poly.entity_id
_entity_poly.type
_entity_poly.pdbx_seq_one_letter_code
_entity_poly.pdbx_strand_id
1 'polypeptide(L)' 'MDHDALARQLAAVAGQLRLLVLAMDDLGVSTDSYGRQHLHLLADCLDDTARQVGALLRHPGPPSPPA' A
#
# COMPACT_ATOMS: atom_id res chain seq x y z
N MET A 1 7.14 -16.59 7.86
CA MET A 1 7.35 -15.26 7.26
C MET A 1 6.86 -14.23 8.24
N ASP A 2 7.65 -13.19 8.48
CA ASP A 2 7.30 -12.10 9.40
C ASP A 2 6.27 -11.19 8.69
N HIS A 3 5.02 -11.24 9.16
CA HIS A 3 3.93 -10.52 8.53
C HIS A 3 4.03 -9.00 8.75
N ASP A 4 4.74 -8.56 9.81
CA ASP A 4 5.05 -7.13 10.00
C ASP A 4 6.13 -6.64 9.02
N ALA A 5 7.02 -7.53 8.59
CA ALA A 5 7.95 -7.24 7.51
C ALA A 5 7.18 -7.06 6.17
N LEU A 6 6.19 -7.93 5.90
CA LEU A 6 5.36 -7.83 4.70
C LEU A 6 4.55 -6.53 4.66
N ALA A 7 3.91 -6.13 5.78
CA ALA A 7 3.15 -4.89 5.86
C ALA A 7 4.02 -3.65 5.60
N ARG A 8 5.23 -3.60 6.20
CA ARG A 8 6.20 -2.52 5.96
C ARG A 8 6.68 -2.48 4.52
N GLN A 9 6.91 -3.64 3.92
CA GLN A 9 7.39 -3.76 2.55
C GLN A 9 6.31 -3.29 1.55
N LEU A 10 5.03 -3.64 1.78
CA LEU A 10 3.89 -3.13 0.99
C LEU A 10 3.76 -1.61 1.08
N ALA A 11 3.84 -1.04 2.28
CA ALA A 11 3.79 0.42 2.47
C ALA A 11 4.96 1.14 1.78
N ALA A 12 6.17 0.56 1.84
CA ALA A 12 7.34 1.11 1.15
C ALA A 12 7.16 1.12 -0.37
N VAL A 13 6.64 0.04 -0.95
CA VAL A 13 6.36 -0.04 -2.40
C VAL A 13 5.27 0.95 -2.81
N ALA A 14 4.21 1.12 -2.01
CA ALA A 14 3.17 2.11 -2.26
C ALA A 14 3.74 3.54 -2.31
N GLY A 15 4.58 3.90 -1.34
CA GLY A 15 5.25 5.20 -1.30
C GLY A 15 6.20 5.43 -2.48
N GLN A 16 6.99 4.42 -2.86
CA GLN A 16 7.87 4.50 -4.03
C GLN A 16 7.08 4.70 -5.33
N LEU A 17 5.94 4.01 -5.47
CA LEU A 17 5.08 4.15 -6.63
C LEU A 17 4.47 5.56 -6.70
N ARG A 18 4.02 6.11 -5.57
CA ARG A 18 3.47 7.47 -5.50
C ARG A 18 4.50 8.53 -5.89
N LEU A 19 5.74 8.38 -5.43
CA LEU A 19 6.87 9.25 -5.81
C LEU A 19 7.18 9.16 -7.31
N LEU A 20 7.15 7.96 -7.88
CA LEU A 20 7.35 7.76 -9.31
C LEU A 20 6.28 8.48 -10.13
N VAL A 21 5.01 8.38 -9.72
CA VAL A 21 3.91 9.07 -10.41
C VAL A 21 4.06 10.59 -10.33
N LEU A 22 4.38 11.13 -9.14
CA LEU A 22 4.66 12.56 -8.96
C LEU A 22 5.83 13.03 -9.84
N ALA A 23 6.93 12.27 -9.89
CA ALA A 23 8.06 12.61 -10.75
C ALA A 23 7.69 12.58 -12.24
N MET A 24 6.84 11.64 -12.66
CA MET A 24 6.33 11.59 -14.04
C MET A 24 5.44 12.79 -14.38
N ASP A 25 4.62 13.25 -13.43
CA ASP A 25 3.82 14.47 -13.59
C ASP A 25 4.70 15.71 -13.71
N ASP A 26 5.71 15.87 -12.85
CA ASP A 26 6.66 16.98 -12.88
C ASP A 26 7.50 17.02 -14.18
N LEU A 27 7.91 15.84 -14.67
CA LEU A 27 8.67 15.71 -15.92
C LEU A 27 7.78 15.88 -17.17
N GLY A 28 6.46 16.02 -17.01
CA GLY A 28 5.52 16.05 -18.14
C GLY A 28 5.56 14.77 -18.97
N VAL A 29 5.98 13.65 -18.38
CA VAL A 29 6.05 12.35 -19.06
C VAL A 29 4.62 11.95 -19.39
N SER A 30 4.29 12.04 -20.67
CA SER A 30 3.01 11.60 -21.21
C SER A 30 2.95 10.07 -21.22
N THR A 31 2.80 9.45 -20.06
CA THR A 31 1.91 8.30 -20.03
C THR A 31 0.52 8.84 -20.37
N ASP A 32 -0.16 8.21 -21.33
CA ASP A 32 -1.57 8.50 -21.61
C ASP A 32 -2.30 8.66 -20.27
N SER A 33 -3.23 9.61 -20.18
CA SER A 33 -3.95 9.94 -18.93
C SER A 33 -4.48 8.68 -18.20
N TYR A 34 -4.82 7.65 -18.97
CA TYR A 34 -5.23 6.33 -18.52
C TYR A 34 -4.15 5.54 -17.75
N GLY A 35 -2.88 5.62 -18.15
CA GLY A 35 -1.75 4.99 -17.47
C GLY A 35 -1.43 5.65 -16.13
N ARG A 36 -1.55 6.98 -16.03
CA ARG A 36 -1.37 7.73 -14.77
C ARG A 36 -2.43 7.39 -13.73
N GLN A 37 -3.69 7.39 -14.15
CA GLN A 37 -4.80 7.08 -13.25
C GLN A 37 -4.67 5.65 -12.69
N HIS A 38 -4.20 4.69 -13.50
CA HIS A 38 -3.91 3.33 -13.04
C HIS A 38 -2.78 3.27 -12.01
N LEU A 39 -1.70 4.03 -12.19
CA LEU A 39 -0.60 4.04 -11.22
C LEU A 39 -1.01 4.67 -9.88
N HIS A 40 -1.85 5.72 -9.90
CA HIS A 40 -2.45 6.26 -8.68
C HIS A 40 -3.34 5.23 -7.97
N LEU A 41 -4.25 4.59 -8.71
CA LEU A 41 -5.12 3.55 -8.16
C LEU A 41 -4.32 2.37 -7.58
N LEU A 42 -3.22 1.98 -8.24
CA LEU A 42 -2.35 0.93 -7.75
C LEU A 42 -1.66 1.33 -6.44
N ALA A 43 -1.20 2.58 -6.33
CA ALA A 43 -0.60 3.11 -5.11
C ALA A 43 -1.60 3.11 -3.94
N ASP A 44 -2.83 3.58 -4.18
CA ASP A 44 -3.88 3.61 -3.17
C ASP A 44 -4.31 2.19 -2.75
N CYS A 45 -4.43 1.24 -3.70
CA CYS A 45 -4.70 -0.17 -3.41
C CYS A 45 -3.60 -0.81 -2.55
N LEU A 46 -2.33 -0.50 -2.81
CA LEU A 46 -1.21 -1.01 -2.02
C LEU A 46 -1.21 -0.44 -0.60
N ASP A 47 -1.52 0.85 -0.42
CA ASP A 47 -1.68 1.48 0.89
C ASP A 47 -2.84 0.87 1.70
N ASP A 48 -3.98 0.63 1.05
CA ASP A 48 -5.13 -0.02 1.69
C ASP A 48 -4.82 -1.46 2.07
N THR A 49 -4.12 -2.20 1.21
CA THR A 49 -3.68 -3.57 1.50
C THR A 49 -2.69 -3.58 2.68
N ALA A 50 -1.73 -2.66 2.72
CA ALA A 50 -0.79 -2.54 3.84
C ALA A 50 -1.51 -2.24 5.16
N ARG A 51 -2.53 -1.37 5.14
CA ARG A 51 -3.38 -1.08 6.31
C ARG A 51 -4.19 -2.31 6.75
N GLN A 52 -4.80 -3.05 5.84
CA GLN A 52 -5.56 -4.26 6.15
C GLN A 52 -4.69 -5.35 6.74
N VAL A 53 -3.51 -5.60 6.15
CA VAL A 53 -2.52 -6.55 6.69
C VAL A 53 -2.10 -6.11 8.08
N GLY A 54 -1.75 -4.84 8.29
CA GLY A 54 -1.40 -4.32 9.61
C GLY A 54 -2.52 -4.45 10.65
N ALA A 55 -3.79 -4.28 10.26
CA ALA A 55 -4.94 -4.45 11.14
C ALA A 55 -5.19 -5.91 11.52
N LEU A 56 -5.07 -6.84 10.58
CA LEU A 56 -5.20 -8.28 10.83
C LEU A 56 -4.13 -8.79 11.79
N LEU A 57 -2.92 -8.24 11.73
CA LEU A 57 -1.82 -8.61 12.62
C LEU A 57 -1.94 -8.05 14.03
N ARG A 58 -2.63 -6.91 14.19
CA ARG A 58 -2.89 -6.28 15.49
C ARG A 58 -4.05 -6.90 16.27
N HIS A 59 -4.82 -7.82 15.67
CA HIS A 59 -5.87 -8.59 16.35
C HIS A 59 -5.48 -10.07 16.50
N PRO A 60 -4.67 -10.43 17.51
CA PRO A 60 -4.44 -11.82 17.85
C PRO A 60 -5.64 -12.39 18.63
N GLY A 61 -6.63 -12.89 17.91
CA GLY A 61 -7.67 -13.78 18.45
C GLY A 61 -8.77 -13.15 19.32
N PRO A 62 -9.94 -13.80 19.43
CA PRO A 62 -11.01 -13.37 20.33
C PRO A 62 -10.56 -13.49 21.80
N PRO A 63 -11.05 -12.62 22.70
CA PRO A 63 -10.72 -12.70 24.11
C PRO A 63 -11.11 -14.08 24.65
N SER A 64 -10.19 -14.75 25.35
CA SER A 64 -10.46 -16.04 25.99
C SER A 64 -11.68 -15.92 26.92
N PRO A 65 -12.59 -16.93 26.94
CA PRO A 65 -13.74 -16.89 27.81
C PRO A 65 -13.30 -16.88 29.28
N PRO A 66 -14.08 -16.22 30.17
CA PRO A 66 -13.77 -16.21 31.59
C PRO A 66 -13.75 -17.63 32.16
N ALA A 67 -12.76 -17.88 33.02
CA ALA A 67 -12.53 -19.16 33.71
C ALA A 67 -13.64 -19.51 34.70
#